data_AF-A0A926RSK6-F1
#
_entry.id   AF-A0A926RSK6-F1
#
_cell.length_a   1.000
_cell.length_b   1.000
_cell.length_c   1.000
_cell.angle_alpha   90.00
_cell.angle_beta   90.00
_cell.angle_gamma   90.00
#
_symmetry.space_group_name_H-M   'P 1'
#
loop_
_entity.id
_entity.type
_entity.pdbx_description
1 polymer ?
#
loop_
_entity_poly.entity_id
_entity_poly.type
_entity_poly.pdbx_seq_one_letter_code
_entity_poly.pdbx_strand_id
1 'polypeptide(L)'
;MEKINFKHSVIFFILCILVSPFYLILNFEPIILCLFLILILGISHGALDNIKGKKLLKLLGYKSTNSFYLIYILISFLIIIFWLVFPNTVLFLFLIVAAYHFGKEDTVFSFKRKFLISECLFFFKGSSVIVTPLLLQRNATNEIFRILNFDVFESTVFSNEFLVMLLCLSFLSSLCISNKKNTNLKGIMIMDFSSLIVLNFFLTPVIAFTLYFCFLHSIRHSITLIFELDKSFKSGLKKFINRAIPLTFITGVMFLFAIYFLNNFYNLDEAIYKVIFIGLASLTFPHILLEYLLEKNEKRT
;
A
#
# COMPACT_ATOMS: atom_id res chain seq x y z
N MET A 1 -15.15 13.13 -7.80
CA MET A 1 -14.21 12.30 -7.00
C MET A 1 -14.81 11.90 -5.66
N GLU A 2 -15.20 12.83 -4.76
CA GLU A 2 -15.78 12.46 -3.44
C GLU A 2 -16.95 11.47 -3.51
N LYS A 3 -17.93 11.71 -4.40
CA LYS A 3 -19.09 10.81 -4.59
C LYS A 3 -18.72 9.42 -5.09
N ILE A 4 -17.67 9.30 -5.91
CA ILE A 4 -17.17 8.02 -6.43
C ILE A 4 -16.51 7.24 -5.29
N ASN A 5 -15.64 7.91 -4.53
CA ASN A 5 -14.95 7.29 -3.39
C ASN A 5 -15.90 6.90 -2.27
N PHE A 6 -16.96 7.68 -2.02
CA PHE A 6 -18.01 7.30 -1.09
C PHE A 6 -18.68 5.99 -1.50
N LYS A 7 -19.17 5.90 -2.76
CA LYS A 7 -19.78 4.68 -3.27
C LYS A 7 -18.83 3.49 -3.25
N HIS A 8 -17.57 3.72 -3.63
CA HIS A 8 -16.53 2.70 -3.58
C HIS A 8 -16.32 2.14 -2.17
N SER A 9 -16.22 3.02 -1.16
CA SER A 9 -16.03 2.62 0.23
C SER A 9 -17.26 1.87 0.79
N VAL A 10 -18.48 2.27 0.40
CA VAL A 10 -19.71 1.53 0.73
C VAL A 10 -19.68 0.11 0.14
N ILE A 11 -19.39 0.00 -1.16
CA ILE A 11 -19.33 -1.31 -1.84
C ILE A 11 -18.26 -2.19 -1.21
N PHE A 12 -17.06 -1.65 -0.99
CA PHE A 12 -15.96 -2.38 -0.37
C PHE A 12 -16.30 -2.85 1.05
N PHE A 13 -16.88 -1.98 1.87
CA PHE A 13 -17.27 -2.33 3.24
C PHE A 13 -18.33 -3.44 3.28
N ILE A 14 -19.36 -3.35 2.41
CA ILE A 14 -20.38 -4.41 2.28
C ILE A 14 -19.73 -5.72 1.83
N LEU A 15 -18.82 -5.69 0.85
CA LEU A 15 -18.08 -6.88 0.42
C LEU A 15 -17.25 -7.48 1.56
N CYS A 16 -16.59 -6.66 2.38
CA CYS A 16 -15.85 -7.14 3.55
C CYS A 16 -16.77 -7.87 4.54
N ILE A 17 -17.94 -7.30 4.85
CA ILE A 17 -18.90 -7.94 5.76
C ILE A 17 -19.43 -9.26 5.19
N LEU A 18 -19.73 -9.30 3.89
CA LEU A 18 -20.33 -10.47 3.27
C LEU A 18 -19.31 -11.59 3.06
N VAL A 19 -18.11 -11.28 2.55
CA VAL A 19 -17.13 -12.29 2.11
C VAL A 19 -16.29 -12.81 3.27
N SER A 20 -15.91 -11.96 4.24
CA SER A 20 -14.93 -12.35 5.26
C SER A 20 -15.39 -13.53 6.13
N PRO A 21 -16.67 -13.64 6.55
CA PRO A 21 -17.11 -14.79 7.33
C PRO A 21 -17.10 -16.12 6.55
N PHE A 22 -17.27 -16.10 5.21
CA PHE A 22 -17.21 -17.34 4.40
C PHE A 22 -15.82 -17.99 4.40
N TYR A 23 -14.76 -17.20 4.65
CA TYR A 23 -13.41 -17.74 4.80
C TYR A 23 -13.32 -18.79 5.91
N LEU A 24 -14.03 -18.59 7.02
CA LEU A 24 -14.08 -19.54 8.14
C LEU A 24 -14.67 -20.90 7.74
N ILE A 25 -15.42 -20.97 6.64
CA ILE A 25 -16.01 -22.22 6.12
C ILE A 25 -15.02 -22.91 5.17
N LEU A 26 -14.29 -22.12 4.36
CA LEU A 26 -13.35 -22.66 3.37
C LEU A 26 -12.06 -23.20 4.00
N ASN A 27 -11.57 -22.60 5.10
CA ASN A 27 -10.37 -23.01 5.83
C ASN A 27 -9.13 -23.27 4.95
N PHE A 28 -8.96 -22.47 3.89
CA PHE A 28 -7.81 -22.55 2.99
C PHE A 28 -7.30 -21.15 2.66
N GLU A 29 -5.98 -20.94 2.76
CA GLU A 29 -5.32 -19.71 2.35
C GLU A 29 -4.94 -19.74 0.85
N PRO A 30 -5.60 -18.94 -0.01
CA PRO A 30 -5.29 -18.95 -1.44
C PRO A 30 -4.10 -18.00 -1.74
N ILE A 31 -2.90 -18.33 -1.27
CA ILE A 31 -1.69 -17.48 -1.37
C ILE A 31 -1.36 -17.15 -2.83
N ILE A 32 -1.48 -18.13 -3.74
CA ILE A 32 -1.24 -17.91 -5.19
C ILE A 32 -2.24 -16.92 -5.78
N LEU A 33 -3.52 -16.99 -5.37
CA LEU A 33 -4.52 -16.02 -5.79
C LEU A 33 -4.20 -14.63 -5.24
N CYS A 34 -3.72 -14.55 -3.99
CA CYS A 34 -3.30 -13.29 -3.38
C CYS A 34 -2.15 -12.66 -4.17
N LEU A 35 -1.11 -13.44 -4.48
CA LEU A 35 -0.01 -13.02 -5.34
C LEU A 35 -0.52 -12.52 -6.69
N PHE A 36 -1.39 -13.28 -7.37
CA PHE A 36 -1.95 -12.90 -8.67
C PHE A 36 -2.69 -11.55 -8.61
N LEU A 37 -3.52 -11.34 -7.58
CA LEU A 37 -4.24 -10.08 -7.37
C LEU A 37 -3.27 -8.92 -7.10
N ILE A 38 -2.25 -9.13 -6.27
CA ILE A 38 -1.21 -8.13 -6.00
C ILE A 38 -0.47 -7.77 -7.29
N LEU A 39 -0.08 -8.76 -8.10
CA LEU A 39 0.67 -8.52 -9.34
C LEU A 39 -0.14 -7.72 -10.37
N ILE A 40 -1.45 -7.95 -10.46
CA ILE A 40 -2.30 -7.29 -11.47
C ILE A 40 -2.86 -5.97 -10.97
N LEU A 41 -3.50 -5.97 -9.81
CA LEU A 41 -4.22 -4.82 -9.28
C LEU A 41 -3.32 -3.98 -8.37
N GLY A 42 -2.58 -4.63 -7.48
CA GLY A 42 -1.67 -3.96 -6.54
C GLY A 42 -0.56 -3.17 -7.23
N ILE A 43 0.24 -3.82 -8.07
CA ILE A 43 1.37 -3.19 -8.78
C ILE A 43 0.90 -2.10 -9.76
N SER A 44 -0.33 -2.19 -10.28
CA SER A 44 -0.89 -1.17 -11.17
C SER A 44 -0.96 0.23 -10.53
N HIS A 45 -0.94 0.31 -9.19
CA HIS A 45 -0.83 1.53 -8.41
C HIS A 45 0.36 2.41 -8.86
N GLY A 46 1.56 1.84 -8.90
CA GLY A 46 2.79 2.53 -9.32
C GLY A 46 3.05 2.47 -10.82
N ALA A 47 2.11 1.97 -11.64
CA ALA A 47 2.39 1.65 -13.04
C ALA A 47 2.57 2.89 -13.95
N LEU A 48 2.27 4.10 -13.45
CA LEU A 48 2.55 5.36 -14.14
C LEU A 48 3.83 6.06 -13.62
N ASP A 49 4.64 5.39 -12.81
CA ASP A 49 5.89 5.95 -12.26
C ASP A 49 6.86 6.39 -13.34
N ASN A 50 6.91 5.70 -14.47
CA ASN A 50 7.71 6.13 -15.63
C ASN A 50 7.28 7.49 -16.20
N ILE A 51 5.96 7.78 -16.21
CA ILE A 51 5.42 9.06 -16.71
C ILE A 51 5.66 10.15 -15.68
N LYS A 52 5.41 9.87 -14.41
CA LYS A 52 5.71 10.74 -13.27
C LYS A 52 7.22 11.06 -13.22
N GLY A 53 8.08 10.06 -13.36
CA GLY A 53 9.53 10.17 -13.43
C GLY A 53 10.02 11.02 -14.59
N LYS A 54 9.47 10.81 -15.80
CA LYS A 54 9.76 11.65 -16.96
C LYS A 54 9.37 13.12 -16.72
N LYS A 55 8.26 13.37 -16.03
CA LYS A 55 7.84 14.73 -15.64
C LYS A 55 8.83 15.34 -14.66
N LEU A 56 9.26 14.60 -13.63
CA LEU A 56 10.23 15.05 -12.64
C LEU A 56 11.58 15.40 -13.28
N LEU A 57 12.12 14.51 -14.12
CA LEU A 57 13.41 14.75 -14.78
C LEU A 57 13.39 16.00 -15.65
N LYS A 58 12.29 16.26 -16.35
CA LYS A 58 12.10 17.50 -17.10
C LYS A 58 12.13 18.74 -16.20
N LEU A 59 11.46 18.69 -15.04
CA LEU A 59 11.48 19.78 -14.06
C LEU A 59 12.89 20.03 -13.51
N LEU A 60 13.71 18.99 -13.42
CA LEU A 60 15.11 19.06 -12.97
C LEU A 60 16.11 19.39 -14.11
N GLY A 61 15.63 19.61 -15.34
CA GLY A 61 16.48 19.96 -16.50
C GLY A 61 17.12 18.78 -17.24
N TYR A 62 16.81 17.53 -16.86
CA TYR A 62 17.31 16.33 -17.54
C TYR A 62 16.41 15.91 -18.70
N LYS A 63 17.01 15.61 -19.86
CA LYS A 63 16.27 15.24 -21.09
C LYS A 63 16.10 13.73 -21.28
N SER A 64 17.00 12.91 -20.73
CA SER A 64 16.98 11.45 -20.93
C SER A 64 15.91 10.80 -20.07
N THR A 65 15.06 9.97 -20.67
CA THR A 65 14.13 9.11 -19.92
C THR A 65 14.80 7.87 -19.35
N ASN A 66 15.94 7.45 -19.91
CA ASN A 66 16.62 6.22 -19.51
C ASN A 66 17.28 6.34 -18.13
N SER A 67 17.69 7.56 -17.75
CA SER A 67 18.23 7.81 -16.41
C SER A 67 17.20 7.55 -15.32
N PHE A 68 15.91 7.77 -15.57
CA PHE A 68 14.85 7.44 -14.61
C PHE A 68 14.84 5.94 -14.31
N TYR A 69 14.79 5.10 -15.34
CA TYR A 69 14.76 3.64 -15.17
C TYR A 69 16.01 3.12 -14.45
N LEU A 70 17.20 3.65 -14.81
CA LEU A 70 18.45 3.27 -14.16
C LEU A 70 18.43 3.60 -12.66
N ILE A 71 18.03 4.83 -12.30
CA ILE A 71 17.96 5.26 -10.90
C ILE A 71 16.90 4.46 -10.13
N TYR A 72 15.72 4.25 -10.73
CA TYR A 72 14.63 3.51 -10.09
C TYR A 72 15.05 2.07 -9.78
N ILE A 73 15.61 1.36 -10.77
CA ILE A 73 16.11 -0.01 -10.61
C ILE A 73 17.26 -0.05 -9.60
N LEU A 74 18.19 0.91 -9.64
CA LEU A 74 19.30 0.98 -8.68
C LEU A 74 18.79 1.14 -7.25
N ILE A 75 17.82 2.02 -7.01
CA ILE A 75 17.22 2.21 -5.68
C ILE A 75 16.51 0.93 -5.23
N SER A 76 15.69 0.30 -6.11
CA SER A 76 15.03 -0.97 -5.81
C SER A 76 16.03 -2.06 -5.41
N PHE A 77 17.14 -2.18 -6.16
CA PHE A 77 18.19 -3.16 -5.86
C PHE A 77 18.92 -2.86 -4.54
N LEU A 78 19.22 -1.59 -4.26
CA LEU A 78 19.82 -1.18 -2.99
C LEU A 78 18.93 -1.52 -1.80
N ILE A 79 17.60 -1.36 -1.92
CA ILE A 79 16.65 -1.74 -0.86
C ILE A 79 16.70 -3.24 -0.61
N ILE A 80 16.76 -4.07 -1.65
CA ILE A 80 16.88 -5.52 -1.51
C ILE A 80 18.19 -5.86 -0.77
N ILE A 81 19.32 -5.27 -1.18
CA ILE A 81 20.60 -5.46 -0.49
C ILE A 81 20.50 -5.06 0.99
N PHE A 82 19.97 -3.87 1.27
CA PHE A 82 19.83 -3.41 2.65
C PHE A 82 18.88 -4.30 3.46
N TRP A 83 17.82 -4.84 2.85
CA TRP A 83 16.94 -5.79 3.52
C TRP A 83 17.68 -7.06 3.91
N LEU A 84 18.54 -7.59 3.04
CA LEU A 84 19.33 -8.79 3.33
C LEU A 84 20.36 -8.56 4.44
N VAL A 85 20.95 -7.36 4.52
CA VAL A 85 21.98 -7.04 5.53
C VAL A 85 21.35 -6.57 6.86
N PHE A 86 20.26 -5.80 6.81
CA PHE A 86 19.62 -5.15 7.97
C PHE A 86 18.09 -5.33 7.97
N PRO A 87 17.56 -6.57 7.99
CA PRO A 87 16.12 -6.84 7.81
C PRO A 87 15.25 -6.12 8.86
N ASN A 88 15.67 -6.17 10.13
CA ASN A 88 15.00 -5.48 11.24
C ASN A 88 14.85 -3.97 10.99
N THR A 89 15.95 -3.31 10.61
CA THR A 89 15.95 -1.86 10.40
C THR A 89 15.14 -1.47 9.16
N VAL A 90 15.31 -2.18 8.05
CA VAL A 90 14.63 -1.85 6.79
C VAL A 90 13.14 -2.10 6.88
N LEU A 91 12.68 -3.22 7.44
CA LEU A 91 11.25 -3.49 7.61
C LEU A 91 10.62 -2.49 8.59
N PHE A 92 11.28 -2.15 9.71
CA PHE A 92 10.74 -1.15 10.63
C PHE A 92 10.57 0.23 9.96
N LEU A 93 11.58 0.68 9.21
CA LEU A 93 11.49 1.92 8.42
C LEU A 93 10.42 1.83 7.33
N PHE A 94 10.32 0.69 6.65
CA PHE A 94 9.30 0.45 5.64
C PHE A 94 7.89 0.57 6.23
N LEU A 95 7.64 -0.02 7.40
CA LEU A 95 6.35 0.07 8.09
C LEU A 95 6.01 1.51 8.48
N ILE A 96 6.98 2.30 8.96
CA ILE A 96 6.76 3.72 9.25
C ILE A 96 6.36 4.49 7.98
N VAL A 97 7.11 4.30 6.90
CA VAL A 97 6.88 4.98 5.63
C VAL A 97 5.56 4.53 4.99
N ALA A 98 5.23 3.25 5.06
CA ALA A 98 3.99 2.68 4.56
C ALA A 98 2.77 3.22 5.34
N ALA A 99 2.84 3.29 6.67
CA ALA A 99 1.78 3.89 7.49
C ALA A 99 1.48 5.33 7.06
N TYR A 100 2.51 6.14 6.85
CA TYR A 100 2.33 7.48 6.34
C TYR A 100 1.69 7.51 4.94
N HIS A 101 2.19 6.69 4.01
CA HIS A 101 1.73 6.64 2.63
C HIS A 101 0.26 6.21 2.51
N PHE A 102 -0.13 5.09 3.14
CA PHE A 102 -1.53 4.67 3.24
C PHE A 102 -2.41 5.72 3.92
N GLY A 103 -1.84 6.40 4.90
CA GLY A 103 -2.42 7.55 5.57
C GLY A 103 -2.85 8.64 4.59
N LYS A 104 -1.87 9.15 3.85
CA LYS A 104 -1.99 10.29 2.96
C LYS A 104 -2.83 9.98 1.73
N GLU A 105 -2.57 8.86 1.07
CA GLU A 105 -3.22 8.56 -0.21
C GLU A 105 -4.68 8.13 -0.09
N ASP A 106 -5.02 7.39 0.96
CA ASP A 106 -6.42 7.04 1.20
C ASP A 106 -7.23 8.25 1.63
N THR A 107 -6.58 9.30 2.12
CA THR A 107 -7.24 10.59 2.38
C THR A 107 -7.36 11.38 1.07
N VAL A 108 -8.26 10.94 0.21
CA VAL A 108 -8.36 11.43 -1.18
C VAL A 108 -8.73 12.91 -1.30
N PHE A 109 -9.05 13.59 -0.20
CA PHE A 109 -9.42 14.99 -0.20
C PHE A 109 -9.01 15.65 1.10
N SER A 110 -8.32 16.80 1.04
CA SER A 110 -7.73 17.58 2.16
C SER A 110 -6.32 17.10 2.44
N PHE A 111 -5.26 17.84 2.12
CA PHE A 111 -4.95 19.13 2.70
C PHE A 111 -4.05 19.91 1.73
N LYS A 112 -4.47 21.09 1.26
CA LYS A 112 -3.53 22.03 0.62
C LYS A 112 -2.70 22.82 1.65
N ARG A 113 -3.00 22.68 2.94
CA ARG A 113 -2.34 23.42 4.02
C ARG A 113 -1.35 22.50 4.74
N LYS A 114 -0.06 22.77 4.52
CA LYS A 114 1.07 22.08 5.17
C LYS A 114 1.20 22.59 6.60
N PHE A 115 0.75 21.80 7.57
CA PHE A 115 1.19 21.94 8.96
C PHE A 115 1.78 20.60 9.38
N LEU A 116 2.80 20.58 10.23
CA LEU A 116 3.36 19.32 10.77
C LEU A 116 2.27 18.42 11.36
N ILE A 117 1.22 19.02 11.91
CA ILE A 117 0.03 18.33 12.43
C ILE A 117 -0.66 17.46 11.35
N SER A 118 -0.69 17.87 10.07
CA SER A 118 -1.32 17.05 9.01
C SER A 118 -0.52 15.78 8.70
N GLU A 119 0.82 15.85 8.75
CA GLU A 119 1.66 14.68 8.47
C GLU A 119 1.52 13.61 9.56
N CYS A 120 1.48 14.02 10.84
CA CYS A 120 1.22 13.12 11.96
C CYS A 120 -0.17 12.48 11.86
N LEU A 121 -1.19 13.24 11.48
CA LEU A 121 -2.54 12.70 11.31
C LEU A 121 -2.60 11.63 10.21
N PHE A 122 -1.90 11.85 9.09
CA PHE A 122 -1.79 10.83 8.03
C PHE A 122 -1.08 9.58 8.54
N PHE A 123 0.09 9.73 9.20
CA PHE A 123 0.81 8.61 9.80
C PHE A 123 -0.07 7.79 10.74
N PHE A 124 -0.75 8.43 11.70
CA PHE A 124 -1.63 7.72 12.62
C PHE A 124 -2.83 7.10 11.90
N LYS A 125 -3.42 7.75 10.88
CA LYS A 125 -4.53 7.15 10.14
C LYS A 125 -4.10 5.86 9.44
N GLY A 126 -2.94 5.86 8.79
CA GLY A 126 -2.48 4.70 8.03
C GLY A 126 -1.79 3.63 8.89
N SER A 127 -1.41 3.94 10.13
CA SER A 127 -0.86 2.94 11.06
C SER A 127 -1.86 1.82 11.37
N SER A 128 -3.18 2.05 11.23
CA SER A 128 -4.20 1.00 11.35
C SER A 128 -3.95 -0.20 10.43
N VAL A 129 -3.39 0.00 9.23
CA VAL A 129 -3.06 -1.10 8.29
C VAL A 129 -2.05 -2.07 8.90
N ILE A 130 -1.16 -1.58 9.77
CA ILE A 130 -0.07 -2.35 10.38
C ILE A 130 -0.48 -2.86 11.76
N VAL A 131 -1.13 -2.01 12.55
CA VAL A 131 -1.52 -2.29 13.93
C VAL A 131 -2.64 -3.34 14.00
N THR A 132 -3.57 -3.32 13.06
CA THR A 132 -4.72 -4.24 13.10
C THR A 132 -4.33 -5.72 12.98
N PRO A 133 -3.51 -6.16 11.99
CA PRO A 133 -3.03 -7.55 11.95
C PRO A 133 -2.17 -7.91 13.18
N LEU A 134 -1.32 -7.00 13.66
CA LEU A 134 -0.51 -7.18 14.87
C LEU A 134 -1.33 -7.34 16.17
N LEU A 135 -2.58 -6.86 16.17
CA LEU A 135 -3.49 -6.96 17.31
C LEU A 135 -4.45 -8.15 17.17
N LEU A 136 -5.07 -8.34 16.01
CA LEU A 136 -6.14 -9.33 15.79
C LEU A 136 -5.61 -10.69 15.27
N GLN A 137 -4.47 -10.70 14.59
CA GLN A 137 -3.85 -11.90 13.98
C GLN A 137 -2.37 -12.01 14.35
N ARG A 138 -2.03 -11.75 15.63
CA ARG A 138 -0.63 -11.60 16.07
C ARG A 138 0.25 -12.78 15.70
N ASN A 139 -0.19 -14.01 15.97
CA ASN A 139 0.63 -15.20 15.74
C ASN A 139 0.98 -15.35 14.26
N ALA A 140 -0.02 -15.32 13.38
CA ALA A 140 0.18 -15.38 11.94
C ALA A 140 1.02 -14.20 11.40
N THR A 141 0.83 -13.00 11.96
CA THR A 141 1.61 -11.81 11.57
C THR A 141 3.08 -11.96 11.97
N ASN A 142 3.36 -12.47 13.17
CA ASN A 142 4.72 -12.71 13.63
C ASN A 142 5.39 -13.85 12.86
N GLU A 143 4.65 -14.88 12.44
CA GLU A 143 5.18 -15.93 11.56
C GLU A 143 5.67 -15.35 10.22
N ILE A 144 4.88 -14.46 9.60
CA ILE A 144 5.31 -13.75 8.39
C ILE A 144 6.56 -12.92 8.66
N PHE A 145 6.63 -12.21 9.78
CA PHE A 145 7.82 -11.43 10.13
C PHE A 145 9.05 -12.29 10.35
N ARG A 146 8.94 -13.45 11.00
CA ARG A 146 10.05 -14.41 11.12
C ARG A 146 10.53 -14.92 9.77
N ILE A 147 9.62 -15.21 8.83
CA ILE A 147 9.96 -15.58 7.44
C ILE A 147 10.75 -14.44 6.75
N LEU A 148 10.50 -13.19 7.13
CA LEU A 148 11.22 -12.01 6.65
C LEU A 148 12.48 -11.67 7.46
N ASN A 149 12.89 -12.56 8.39
CA ASN A 149 14.00 -12.38 9.34
C ASN A 149 13.82 -11.15 10.23
N PHE A 150 12.62 -10.98 10.78
CA PHE A 150 12.25 -9.86 11.63
C PHE A 150 11.58 -10.29 12.93
N ASP A 151 12.13 -9.85 14.07
CA ASP A 151 11.70 -10.31 15.40
C ASP A 151 11.35 -9.16 16.37
N VAL A 152 11.37 -7.89 15.93
CA VAL A 152 11.23 -6.72 16.82
C VAL A 152 9.85 -6.64 17.51
N PHE A 153 8.79 -7.08 16.84
CA PHE A 153 7.41 -7.01 17.37
C PHE A 153 7.12 -8.07 18.45
N GLU A 154 8.06 -8.98 18.73
CA GLU A 154 7.97 -9.90 19.87
C GLU A 154 8.43 -9.24 21.19
N SER A 155 9.01 -8.03 21.13
CA SER A 155 9.41 -7.29 22.32
C SER A 155 8.22 -6.82 23.17
N THR A 156 8.44 -6.69 24.47
CA THR A 156 7.43 -6.25 25.46
C THR A 156 6.89 -4.84 25.20
N VAL A 157 7.59 -4.04 24.39
CA VAL A 157 7.16 -2.69 23.99
C VAL A 157 5.88 -2.73 23.17
N PHE A 158 5.68 -3.76 22.34
CA PHE A 158 4.50 -3.91 21.48
C PHE A 158 3.38 -4.70 22.18
N SER A 159 3.05 -4.28 23.39
CA SER A 159 1.96 -4.88 24.17
C SER A 159 0.58 -4.64 23.53
N ASN A 160 -0.42 -5.40 23.97
CA ASN A 160 -1.81 -5.20 23.53
C ASN A 160 -2.30 -3.78 23.81
N GLU A 161 -1.99 -3.25 24.98
CA GLU A 161 -2.38 -1.91 25.41
C GLU A 161 -1.77 -0.84 24.50
N PHE A 162 -0.49 -1.01 24.14
CA PHE A 162 0.20 -0.11 23.22
C PHE A 162 -0.45 -0.13 21.82
N LEU A 163 -0.75 -1.32 21.29
CA LEU A 163 -1.39 -1.47 19.98
C LEU A 163 -2.82 -0.94 19.97
N VAL A 164 -3.60 -1.19 21.03
CA VAL A 164 -4.95 -0.60 21.19
C VAL A 164 -4.89 0.93 21.24
N MET A 165 -3.92 1.49 21.97
CA MET A 165 -3.70 2.95 22.00
C MET A 165 -3.42 3.51 20.61
N LEU A 166 -2.52 2.88 19.84
CA LEU A 166 -2.23 3.29 18.46
C LEU A 166 -3.46 3.18 17.55
N LEU A 167 -4.27 2.14 17.71
CA LEU A 167 -5.50 1.95 16.94
C LEU A 167 -6.55 3.03 17.28
N CYS A 168 -6.69 3.39 18.55
CA CYS A 168 -7.52 4.52 19.00
C CYS A 168 -7.03 5.84 18.41
N LEU A 169 -5.71 6.09 18.41
CA LEU A 169 -5.12 7.26 17.77
C LEU A 169 -5.38 7.29 16.26
N SER A 170 -5.35 6.14 15.58
CA SER A 170 -5.71 6.02 14.17
C SER A 170 -7.18 6.35 13.90
N PHE A 171 -8.08 5.94 14.80
CA PHE A 171 -9.49 6.27 14.65
C PHE A 171 -9.73 7.76 14.89
N LEU A 172 -9.14 8.32 15.95
CA LEU A 172 -9.21 9.75 16.26
C LEU A 172 -8.61 10.61 15.14
N SER A 173 -7.47 10.22 14.55
CA SER A 173 -6.89 10.96 13.43
C SER A 173 -7.83 11.00 12.22
N SER A 174 -8.49 9.88 11.93
CA SER A 174 -9.50 9.74 10.87
C SER A 174 -10.71 10.66 11.10
N LEU A 175 -11.17 10.78 12.35
CA LEU A 175 -12.21 11.73 12.74
C LEU A 175 -11.73 13.18 12.62
N CYS A 176 -10.52 13.51 13.09
CA CYS A 176 -9.95 14.85 13.00
C CYS A 176 -9.79 15.32 11.55
N ILE A 177 -9.34 14.44 10.65
CA ILE A 177 -9.20 14.72 9.22
C ILE A 177 -10.57 15.02 8.59
N SER A 178 -11.60 14.23 8.95
CA SER A 178 -12.94 14.36 8.38
C SER A 178 -13.80 15.46 9.03
N ASN A 179 -13.49 15.90 10.26
CA ASN A 179 -14.30 16.88 10.99
C ASN A 179 -14.35 18.26 10.33
N LYS A 180 -13.36 18.59 9.50
CA LYS A 180 -13.31 19.86 8.74
C LYS A 180 -14.19 19.86 7.48
N LYS A 181 -14.98 18.81 7.23
CA LYS A 181 -15.61 18.58 5.92
C LYS A 181 -17.01 17.93 5.99
N ASN A 182 -17.60 17.78 4.80
CA ASN A 182 -18.91 17.16 4.51
C ASN A 182 -19.10 15.79 5.19
N THR A 183 -20.36 15.47 5.53
CA THR A 183 -20.81 14.20 6.13
C THR A 183 -20.33 12.95 5.39
N ASN A 184 -20.28 12.99 4.06
CA ASN A 184 -19.80 11.88 3.23
C ASN A 184 -18.36 11.46 3.55
N LEU A 185 -17.48 12.40 3.90
CA LEU A 185 -16.08 12.07 4.18
C LEU A 185 -15.90 11.41 5.54
N LYS A 186 -16.70 11.81 6.55
CA LYS A 186 -16.76 11.09 7.83
C LYS A 186 -17.18 9.64 7.60
N GLY A 187 -18.20 9.42 6.75
CA GLY A 187 -18.64 8.09 6.35
C GLY A 187 -17.54 7.27 5.67
N ILE A 188 -16.78 7.84 4.72
CA ILE A 188 -15.63 7.16 4.09
C ILE A 188 -14.62 6.70 5.13
N MET A 189 -14.19 7.61 6.00
CA MET A 189 -13.15 7.30 7.00
C MET A 189 -13.58 6.20 7.97
N ILE A 190 -14.85 6.22 8.40
CA ILE A 190 -15.39 5.19 9.29
C ILE A 190 -15.48 3.85 8.54
N MET A 191 -16.02 3.82 7.33
CA MET A 191 -16.14 2.59 6.54
C MET A 191 -14.77 1.97 6.21
N ASP A 192 -13.78 2.78 5.84
CA ASP A 192 -12.42 2.30 5.56
C ASP A 192 -11.78 1.67 6.79
N PHE A 193 -11.87 2.36 7.94
CA PHE A 193 -11.36 1.85 9.22
C PHE A 193 -12.09 0.57 9.64
N SER A 194 -13.43 0.55 9.59
CA SER A 194 -14.22 -0.64 9.92
C SER A 194 -13.93 -1.80 8.96
N SER A 195 -13.68 -1.55 7.68
CA SER A 195 -13.28 -2.59 6.71
C SER A 195 -11.97 -3.25 7.12
N LEU A 196 -10.97 -2.46 7.54
CA LEU A 196 -9.69 -2.99 8.03
C LEU A 196 -9.88 -3.89 9.26
N ILE A 197 -10.73 -3.49 10.21
CA ILE A 197 -11.05 -4.31 11.38
C ILE A 197 -11.74 -5.62 10.97
N VAL A 198 -12.79 -5.54 10.13
CA VAL A 198 -13.53 -6.73 9.67
C VAL A 198 -12.60 -7.71 8.95
N LEU A 199 -11.78 -7.22 8.02
CA LEU A 199 -10.85 -8.08 7.28
C LEU A 199 -9.88 -8.81 8.21
N ASN A 200 -9.22 -8.09 9.12
CA ASN A 200 -8.21 -8.71 10.00
C ASN A 200 -8.84 -9.51 11.15
N PHE A 201 -10.11 -9.30 11.48
CA PHE A 201 -10.80 -10.14 12.45
C PHE A 201 -11.06 -11.55 11.92
N PHE A 202 -11.44 -11.67 10.65
CA PHE A 202 -11.86 -12.94 10.04
C PHE A 202 -10.78 -13.61 9.18
N LEU A 203 -9.91 -12.83 8.54
CA LEU A 203 -8.99 -13.31 7.52
C LEU A 203 -7.55 -13.28 8.03
N THR A 204 -6.72 -14.12 7.43
CA THR A 204 -5.29 -14.14 7.73
C THR A 204 -4.59 -12.91 7.16
N PRO A 205 -3.42 -12.51 7.70
CA PRO A 205 -2.82 -11.21 7.39
C PRO A 205 -2.58 -10.98 5.89
N VAL A 206 -2.20 -12.02 5.14
CA VAL A 206 -1.93 -11.91 3.70
C VAL A 206 -3.22 -11.67 2.90
N ILE A 207 -4.30 -12.35 3.26
CA ILE A 207 -5.60 -12.17 2.59
C ILE A 207 -6.17 -10.80 2.93
N ALA A 208 -6.16 -10.43 4.22
CA ALA A 208 -6.62 -9.12 4.69
C ALA A 208 -5.84 -7.98 4.02
N PHE A 209 -4.50 -8.08 3.98
CA PHE A 209 -3.64 -7.12 3.29
C PHE A 209 -3.95 -7.08 1.79
N THR A 210 -4.09 -8.23 1.12
CA THR A 210 -4.38 -8.29 -0.31
C THR A 210 -5.70 -7.62 -0.64
N LEU A 211 -6.76 -7.90 0.13
CA LEU A 211 -8.08 -7.33 -0.12
C LEU A 211 -8.08 -5.81 0.09
N TYR A 212 -7.48 -5.33 1.18
CA TYR A 212 -7.30 -3.90 1.43
C TYR A 212 -6.44 -3.24 0.35
N PHE A 213 -5.24 -3.77 0.09
CA PHE A 213 -4.27 -3.17 -0.81
C PHE A 213 -4.78 -3.12 -2.26
N CYS A 214 -5.35 -4.22 -2.76
CA CYS A 214 -5.82 -4.29 -4.14
C CYS A 214 -7.14 -3.56 -4.35
N PHE A 215 -8.15 -3.81 -3.50
CA PHE A 215 -9.52 -3.37 -3.78
C PHE A 215 -9.90 -2.06 -3.10
N LEU A 216 -9.28 -1.68 -1.98
CA LEU A 216 -9.54 -0.37 -1.39
C LEU A 216 -8.52 0.66 -1.88
N HIS A 217 -7.25 0.40 -1.60
CA HIS A 217 -6.16 1.36 -1.82
C HIS A 217 -5.82 1.52 -3.31
N SER A 218 -5.48 0.41 -4.00
CA SER A 218 -5.03 0.46 -5.39
C SER A 218 -6.10 0.93 -6.37
N ILE A 219 -7.36 0.50 -6.20
CA ILE A 219 -8.48 1.00 -7.02
C ILE A 219 -8.68 2.51 -6.82
N ARG A 220 -8.63 3.00 -5.58
CA ARG A 220 -8.80 4.41 -5.26
C ARG A 220 -7.71 5.28 -5.88
N HIS A 221 -6.45 4.86 -5.80
CA HIS A 221 -5.35 5.53 -6.48
C HIS A 221 -5.52 5.48 -8.00
N SER A 222 -5.87 4.31 -8.55
CA SER A 222 -6.11 4.12 -9.99
C SER A 222 -7.22 5.06 -10.51
N ILE A 223 -8.32 5.23 -9.76
CA ILE A 223 -9.38 6.18 -10.09
C ILE A 223 -8.81 7.61 -10.17
N THR A 224 -7.94 8.00 -9.23
CA THR A 224 -7.26 9.31 -9.26
C THR A 224 -6.43 9.47 -10.52
N LEU A 225 -5.55 8.51 -10.83
CA LEU A 225 -4.73 8.52 -12.04
C LEU A 225 -5.56 8.54 -13.33
N ILE A 226 -6.68 7.81 -13.38
CA ILE A 226 -7.60 7.79 -14.52
C ILE A 226 -8.10 9.21 -14.82
N PHE A 227 -8.51 9.95 -13.80
CA PHE A 227 -9.01 11.32 -13.96
C PHE A 227 -7.90 12.36 -14.19
N GLU A 228 -6.66 12.06 -13.78
CA GLU A 228 -5.48 12.87 -14.15
C GLU A 228 -5.11 12.72 -15.63
N LEU A 229 -5.30 11.53 -16.20
CA LEU A 229 -5.02 11.24 -17.62
C LEU A 229 -6.09 11.80 -18.56
N ASP A 230 -7.34 11.85 -18.13
CA ASP A 230 -8.46 12.40 -18.88
C ASP A 230 -9.65 12.74 -17.96
N LYS A 231 -10.35 13.85 -18.24
CA LYS A 231 -11.56 14.22 -17.47
C LYS A 231 -12.70 13.21 -17.66
N SER A 232 -12.76 12.54 -18.81
CA SER A 232 -13.73 11.48 -19.08
C SER A 232 -13.23 10.13 -18.55
N PHE A 233 -14.00 9.53 -17.64
CA PHE A 233 -13.63 8.23 -17.02
C PHE A 233 -13.36 7.14 -18.05
N LYS A 234 -14.17 7.01 -19.11
CA LYS A 234 -14.01 5.97 -20.14
C LYS A 234 -12.71 6.13 -20.93
N SER A 235 -12.39 7.36 -21.32
CA SER A 235 -11.14 7.69 -22.03
C SER A 235 -9.92 7.52 -21.12
N GLY A 236 -10.02 8.04 -19.90
CA GLY A 236 -8.97 7.94 -18.88
C GLY A 236 -8.66 6.49 -18.51
N LEU A 237 -9.68 5.64 -18.34
CA LEU A 237 -9.53 4.21 -18.05
C LEU A 237 -8.79 3.49 -19.18
N LYS A 238 -9.16 3.75 -20.44
CA LYS A 238 -8.45 3.18 -21.59
C LYS A 238 -6.97 3.62 -21.62
N LYS A 239 -6.70 4.90 -21.37
CA LYS A 239 -5.33 5.43 -21.29
C LYS A 239 -4.54 4.82 -20.11
N PHE A 240 -5.17 4.68 -18.96
CA PHE A 240 -4.59 4.10 -17.75
C PHE A 240 -4.16 2.66 -18.01
N ILE A 241 -5.08 1.80 -18.47
CA ILE A 241 -4.80 0.38 -18.76
C ILE A 241 -3.65 0.25 -19.76
N ASN A 242 -3.72 0.97 -20.89
CA ASN A 242 -2.69 0.90 -21.92
C ASN A 242 -1.30 1.34 -21.42
N ARG A 243 -1.24 2.26 -20.46
CA ARG A 243 0.02 2.76 -19.88
C ARG A 243 0.51 1.92 -18.71
N ALA A 244 -0.39 1.28 -17.98
CA ALA A 244 -0.06 0.45 -16.83
C ALA A 244 0.49 -0.93 -17.24
N ILE A 245 -0.11 -1.56 -18.26
CA ILE A 245 0.24 -2.93 -18.69
C ILE A 245 1.75 -3.17 -18.83
N PRO A 246 2.55 -2.33 -19.53
CA PRO A 246 3.95 -2.65 -19.78
C PRO A 246 4.78 -2.79 -18.49
N LEU A 247 4.63 -1.85 -17.55
CA LEU A 247 5.40 -1.86 -16.31
C LEU A 247 4.88 -2.95 -15.37
N THR A 248 3.55 -3.10 -15.25
CA THR A 248 2.94 -4.19 -14.47
C THR A 248 3.37 -5.56 -14.97
N PHE A 249 3.40 -5.78 -16.28
CA PHE A 249 3.82 -7.05 -16.88
C PHE A 249 5.30 -7.36 -16.62
N ILE A 250 6.20 -6.40 -16.85
CA ILE A 250 7.63 -6.58 -16.59
C ILE A 250 7.88 -6.91 -15.12
N THR A 251 7.27 -6.15 -14.21
CA THR A 251 7.41 -6.40 -12.77
C THR A 251 6.82 -7.75 -12.37
N GLY A 252 5.68 -8.15 -12.94
CA GLY A 252 5.09 -9.47 -12.73
C GLY A 252 6.01 -10.60 -13.16
N VAL A 253 6.64 -10.51 -14.33
CA VAL A 253 7.63 -11.48 -14.81
C VAL A 253 8.84 -11.52 -13.87
N MET A 254 9.35 -10.38 -13.41
CA MET A 254 10.46 -10.32 -12.46
C MET A 254 10.11 -10.98 -11.12
N PHE A 255 8.89 -10.78 -10.62
CA PHE A 255 8.43 -11.41 -9.37
C PHE A 255 8.31 -12.93 -9.54
N LEU A 256 7.73 -13.40 -10.65
CA LEU A 256 7.65 -14.84 -10.94
C LEU A 256 9.03 -15.48 -11.07
N PHE A 257 9.98 -14.79 -11.71
CA PHE A 257 11.37 -15.25 -11.78
C PHE A 257 12.04 -15.30 -10.39
N ALA A 258 11.79 -14.29 -9.55
CA ALA A 258 12.30 -14.27 -8.17
C ALA A 258 11.73 -15.42 -7.33
N ILE A 259 10.43 -15.72 -7.47
CA ILE A 259 9.80 -16.87 -6.81
C ILE A 259 10.43 -18.18 -7.29
N TYR A 260 10.56 -18.35 -8.61
CA TYR A 260 11.19 -19.53 -9.19
C TYR A 260 12.62 -19.75 -8.65
N PHE A 261 13.41 -18.69 -8.55
CA PHE A 261 14.75 -18.75 -7.99
C PHE A 261 14.76 -19.06 -6.49
N LEU A 262 13.91 -18.39 -5.70
CA LEU A 262 13.83 -18.57 -4.25
C LEU A 262 13.26 -19.93 -3.83
N ASN A 263 12.42 -20.54 -4.66
CA ASN A 263 11.86 -21.87 -4.43
C ASN A 263 12.94 -22.98 -4.43
N ASN A 264 14.17 -22.68 -4.87
CA ASN A 264 15.31 -23.59 -4.71
C ASN A 264 15.90 -23.59 -3.29
N PHE A 265 15.58 -22.58 -2.48
CA PHE A 265 16.15 -22.36 -1.15
C PHE A 265 15.08 -22.38 -0.03
N TYR A 266 13.83 -22.06 -0.36
CA TYR A 266 12.72 -21.95 0.57
C TYR A 266 11.52 -22.73 0.05
N ASN A 267 10.58 -23.06 0.95
CA ASN A 267 9.27 -23.56 0.55
C ASN A 267 8.52 -22.52 -0.31
N LEU A 268 7.62 -22.98 -1.18
CA LEU A 268 6.91 -22.13 -2.12
C LEU A 268 6.19 -20.95 -1.44
N ASP A 269 5.50 -21.21 -0.32
CA ASP A 269 4.76 -20.17 0.40
C ASP A 269 5.69 -19.13 1.02
N GLU A 270 6.84 -19.55 1.59
CA GLU A 270 7.86 -18.64 2.11
C GLU A 270 8.50 -17.80 0.99
N ALA A 271 8.77 -18.41 -0.17
CA ALA A 271 9.26 -17.71 -1.34
C ALA A 271 8.24 -16.65 -1.82
N ILE A 272 6.95 -16.99 -1.83
CA ILE A 272 5.88 -16.05 -2.18
C ILE A 272 5.80 -14.91 -1.15
N TYR A 273 5.83 -15.19 0.15
CA TYR A 273 5.82 -14.13 1.18
C TYR A 273 7.03 -13.20 1.05
N LYS A 274 8.24 -13.74 0.86
CA LYS A 274 9.43 -12.92 0.63
C LYS A 274 9.27 -12.04 -0.62
N VAL A 275 8.77 -12.58 -1.73
CA VAL A 275 8.55 -11.78 -2.95
C VAL A 275 7.44 -10.75 -2.78
N ILE A 276 6.35 -11.07 -2.10
CA ILE A 276 5.29 -10.10 -1.79
C ILE A 276 5.88 -8.96 -0.95
N PHE A 277 6.44 -9.23 0.23
CA PHE A 277 6.80 -8.15 1.14
C PHE A 277 8.12 -7.44 0.77
N ILE A 278 9.19 -8.18 0.44
CA ILE A 278 10.47 -7.58 0.04
C ILE A 278 10.35 -6.98 -1.36
N GLY A 279 9.69 -7.68 -2.29
CA GLY A 279 9.47 -7.19 -3.64
C GLY A 279 8.62 -5.92 -3.64
N LEU A 280 7.47 -5.90 -2.93
CA LEU A 280 6.68 -4.68 -2.81
C LEU A 280 7.48 -3.56 -2.14
N ALA A 281 8.21 -3.81 -1.05
CA ALA A 281 9.04 -2.77 -0.43
C ALA A 281 10.06 -2.17 -1.41
N SER A 282 10.71 -3.00 -2.23
CA SER A 282 11.68 -2.56 -3.24
C SER A 282 11.08 -1.64 -4.32
N LEU A 283 9.77 -1.71 -4.56
CA LEU A 283 9.05 -0.84 -5.50
C LEU A 283 8.44 0.37 -4.79
N THR A 284 7.92 0.18 -3.57
CA THR A 284 7.22 1.21 -2.81
C THR A 284 8.13 2.34 -2.37
N PHE A 285 9.36 2.07 -1.93
CA PHE A 285 10.30 3.13 -1.56
C PHE A 285 10.66 4.08 -2.73
N PRO A 286 11.11 3.60 -3.92
CA PRO A 286 11.37 4.50 -5.03
C PRO A 286 10.11 5.21 -5.53
N HIS A 287 8.95 4.55 -5.48
CA HIS A 287 7.65 5.17 -5.76
C HIS A 287 7.35 6.35 -4.82
N ILE A 288 7.40 6.14 -3.50
CA ILE A 288 7.13 7.19 -2.50
C ILE A 288 8.14 8.34 -2.63
N LEU A 289 9.41 8.01 -2.87
CA LEU A 289 10.45 9.02 -3.12
C LEU A 289 10.13 9.86 -4.36
N LEU A 290 9.72 9.21 -5.45
CA LEU A 290 9.32 9.87 -6.69
C LEU A 290 8.14 10.82 -6.45
N GLU A 291 7.09 10.36 -5.77
CA GLU A 291 5.92 11.18 -5.45
C GLU A 291 6.30 12.41 -4.62
N TYR A 292 7.12 12.21 -3.57
CA TYR A 292 7.59 13.29 -2.72
C TYR A 292 8.40 14.33 -3.50
N LEU A 293 9.33 13.88 -4.36
CA LEU A 293 10.16 14.77 -5.18
C LEU A 293 9.33 15.53 -6.21
N LEU A 294 8.34 14.89 -6.83
CA LEU A 294 7.40 15.56 -7.74
C LEU A 294 6.60 16.63 -7.02
N GLU A 295 5.96 16.30 -5.90
CA GLU A 295 5.14 17.25 -5.14
C GLU A 295 5.95 18.46 -4.67
N LYS A 296 7.24 18.26 -4.33
CA LYS A 296 8.14 19.32 -3.92
C LYS A 296 8.56 20.24 -5.07
N ASN A 297 8.77 19.70 -6.27
CA ASN A 297 9.25 20.48 -7.42
C ASN A 297 8.12 21.13 -8.23
N GLU A 298 6.94 20.52 -8.31
CA GLU A 298 5.76 21.16 -8.93
C GLU A 298 5.30 22.42 -8.18
N LYS A 299 5.62 22.54 -6.89
CA LYS A 299 5.32 23.72 -6.08
C LYS A 299 6.33 24.87 -6.27
N ARG A 300 7.43 24.64 -6.99
CA ARG A 300 8.49 25.63 -7.26
C ARG A 300 8.35 26.32 -8.62
N THR A 301 7.54 25.75 -9.51
CA THR A 301 7.18 26.29 -10.84
C THR A 301 5.83 26.96 -10.79
#